data_AF-A0AAP8N897-F1
#
_entry.id   AF-A0AAP8N897-F1
#
_cell.length_a   1.000
_cell.length_b   1.000
_cell.length_c   1.000
_cell.angle_alpha   90.00
_cell.angle_beta   90.00
_cell.angle_gamma   90.00
#
_symmetry.space_group_name_H-M   'P 1'
#
loop_
_entity.id
_entity.type
_entity.pdbx_description
1 polymer ?
#
loop_
_entity_poly.entity_id
_entity_poly.type
_entity_poly.pdbx_seq_one_letter_code
_entity_poly.pdbx_strand_id
1 'polypeptide(L)'
;MQYIKKNYNLAIGERTAEQLKLEIGSAIKTDNGEKMDIRGRDLISGLPKTITIFGEEIASALSDTVTAIVESVKNTLENTPPELAADI
;
A
#
# COMPACT_ATOMS: atom_id res chain seq x y z
N MET A 1 0.27 -2.37 6.56
CA MET A 1 1.07 -2.95 7.67
C MET A 1 1.15 -4.48 7.64
N GLN A 2 0.07 -5.19 7.28
CA GLN A 2 0.02 -6.66 7.36
C GLN A 2 1.06 -7.35 6.45
N TYR A 3 1.37 -6.78 5.28
CA TYR A 3 2.37 -7.31 4.34
C TYR A 3 3.77 -7.44 4.96
N ILE A 4 4.32 -6.36 5.53
CA ILE A 4 5.66 -6.34 6.14
C ILE A 4 5.73 -7.34 7.31
N LYS A 5 4.68 -7.39 8.13
CA LYS A 5 4.58 -8.36 9.23
C LYS A 5 4.59 -9.80 8.72
N LYS A 6 3.83 -10.10 7.65
CA LYS A 6 3.67 -11.46 7.11
C LYS A 6 4.91 -11.94 6.35
N ASN A 7 5.53 -11.07 5.56
CA ASN A 7 6.61 -11.47 4.66
C ASN A 7 8.00 -11.36 5.31
N TYR A 8 8.18 -10.43 6.25
CA TYR A 8 9.49 -10.15 6.86
C TYR A 8 9.56 -10.46 8.36
N ASN A 9 8.45 -10.88 8.98
CA ASN A 9 8.32 -10.98 10.44
C ASN A 9 8.76 -9.70 11.16
N LEU A 10 8.53 -8.53 10.54
CA LEU A 10 8.95 -7.24 11.06
C LEU A 10 7.73 -6.42 11.47
N ALA A 11 7.73 -5.93 12.71
CA ALA A 11 6.76 -4.94 13.17
C ALA A 11 7.29 -3.53 12.96
N ILE A 12 6.51 -2.70 12.26
CA ILE A 12 6.75 -1.27 12.05
C ILE A 12 5.54 -0.47 12.56
N GLY A 13 5.78 0.78 12.95
CA GLY A 13 4.72 1.69 13.36
C GLY A 13 4.00 2.33 12.17
N GLU A 14 2.87 2.99 12.45
CA GLU A 14 2.06 3.66 11.42
C GLU A 14 2.83 4.72 10.65
N ARG A 15 3.65 5.53 11.34
CA ARG A 15 4.47 6.57 10.70
C ARG A 15 5.39 6.00 9.61
N THR A 16 6.06 4.89 9.89
CA THR A 16 6.95 4.22 8.92
C THR A 16 6.15 3.59 7.78
N ALA A 17 4.99 3.00 8.09
CA ALA A 17 4.11 2.44 7.08
C ALA A 17 3.55 3.51 6.12
N GLU A 18 3.18 4.67 6.66
CA GLU A 18 2.70 5.82 5.88
C GLU A 18 3.82 6.40 5.01
N GLN A 19 5.04 6.52 5.56
CA GLN A 19 6.19 7.00 4.80
C GLN A 19 6.52 6.09 3.61
N LEU A 20 6.50 4.76 3.80
CA LEU A 20 6.64 3.79 2.70
C LEU A 20 5.59 4.00 1.61
N LYS A 21 4.33 4.19 2.02
CA LYS A 21 3.20 4.41 1.10
C LYS A 21 3.39 5.68 0.28
N LEU A 22 3.89 6.75 0.90
CA LEU A 22 4.08 8.06 0.26
C LEU A 22 5.32 8.12 -0.63
N GLU A 23 6.42 7.49 -0.23
CA GLU A 23 7.71 7.60 -0.93
C GLU A 23 7.88 6.59 -2.07
N ILE A 24 7.42 5.34 -1.89
CA ILE A 24 7.65 4.26 -2.86
C ILE A 24 6.37 3.48 -3.21
N GLY A 25 5.21 3.93 -2.71
CA GLY A 25 3.92 3.29 -2.98
C GLY A 25 3.34 3.74 -4.31
N SER A 26 2.73 2.80 -5.04
CA SER A 26 2.04 3.08 -6.30
C SER A 26 0.77 2.23 -6.42
N ALA A 27 -0.25 2.77 -7.10
CA ALA A 27 -1.48 2.06 -7.42
C ALA A 27 -1.30 1.03 -8.56
N ILE A 28 -0.23 1.17 -9.35
CA ILE A 28 0.15 0.28 -10.43
C ILE A 28 1.58 -0.19 -10.23
N LYS A 29 1.93 -1.38 -10.75
CA LYS A 29 3.34 -1.78 -10.80
C LYS A 29 4.12 -0.81 -11.67
N THR A 30 5.17 -0.24 -11.10
CA THR A 30 6.09 0.69 -11.74
C THR A 30 7.50 0.09 -11.71
N ASP A 31 8.14 -0.02 -12.87
CA ASP A 31 9.51 -0.57 -13.02
C ASP A 31 10.62 0.43 -12.62
N ASN A 32 10.30 1.41 -11.78
CA ASN A 32 11.21 2.51 -11.45
C ASN A 32 12.34 2.07 -10.49
N GLY A 33 12.31 0.84 -9.98
CA GLY A 33 13.34 0.30 -9.09
C GLY A 33 13.43 1.01 -7.74
N GLU A 34 12.40 1.76 -7.35
CA GLU A 34 12.36 2.52 -6.11
C GLU A 34 12.42 1.60 -4.90
N LYS A 35 13.24 1.99 -3.92
CA LYS A 35 13.46 1.21 -2.71
C LYS A 35 13.70 2.12 -1.51
N MET A 36 13.34 1.64 -0.34
CA MET A 36 13.50 2.35 0.92
C MET A 36 13.95 1.39 2.02
N ASP A 37 14.89 1.83 2.85
CA ASP A 37 15.28 1.09 4.04
C ASP A 37 14.37 1.46 5.22
N ILE A 38 13.83 0.44 5.88
CA ILE A 38 12.98 0.62 7.05
C ILE A 38 13.54 -0.13 8.25
N ARG A 39 13.37 0.48 9.42
CA ARG A 39 13.74 -0.12 10.70
C ARG A 39 12.48 -0.48 11.47
N GLY A 40 12.46 -1.69 12.01
CA GLY A 40 11.37 -2.18 12.84
C GLY A 40 11.86 -3.13 13.91
N ARG A 41 10.93 -3.73 14.63
CA ARG A 41 11.18 -4.79 15.61
C ARG A 41 10.98 -6.13 14.94
N ASP A 42 12.03 -6.95 14.90
CA ASP A 42 11.92 -8.33 14.47
C ASP A 42 11.05 -9.11 15.46
N LEU A 43 10.02 -9.79 14.96
CA LEU A 43 9.07 -10.55 15.75
C LEU A 43 9.62 -11.91 16.19
N ILE A 44 10.71 -12.37 15.58
CA ILE A 44 11.38 -13.62 15.97
C ILE A 44 12.37 -13.33 17.09
N SER A 45 13.35 -12.45 16.86
CA SER A 45 14.40 -12.15 17.83
C SER A 45 14.01 -11.10 18.87
N GLY A 46 12.98 -10.29 18.62
CA GLY A 46 12.57 -9.18 19.46
C GLY A 46 13.44 -7.92 19.32
N LEU A 47 14.51 -7.96 18.52
CA LEU A 47 15.51 -6.90 18.38
C LEU A 47 15.21 -5.96 17.20
N PRO A 48 15.76 -4.73 17.19
CA PRO A 48 15.66 -3.85 16.04
C PRO A 48 16.36 -4.45 14.81
N LYS A 49 15.66 -4.49 13.68
CA LYS A 49 16.17 -4.98 12.38
C LYS A 49 15.86 -3.95 11.29
N THR A 50 16.79 -3.78 10.36
CA THR A 50 16.62 -2.96 9.16
C THR A 50 16.49 -3.87 7.94
N ILE A 51 15.54 -3.57 7.06
CA ILE A 51 15.34 -4.26 5.78
C ILE A 51 15.12 -3.24 4.67
N THR A 52 15.50 -3.61 3.46
CA THR A 52 15.20 -2.85 2.24
C THR A 52 13.88 -3.35 1.67
N ILE A 53 12.97 -2.44 1.34
CA ILE A 53 11.69 -2.72 0.69
C ILE A 53 11.66 -2.09 -0.68
N PHE A 54 11.13 -2.82 -1.66
CA PHE A 54 10.94 -2.34 -3.04
C PHE A 54 9.52 -1.83 -3.27
N GLY A 55 9.38 -0.81 -4.12
CA GLY A 55 8.08 -0.21 -4.45
C GLY A 55 7.07 -1.20 -5.02
N GLU A 56 7.52 -2.20 -5.78
CA GLU A 56 6.67 -3.28 -6.30
C GLU A 56 5.97 -4.09 -5.20
N GLU A 57 6.65 -4.30 -4.07
CA GLU A 57 6.08 -5.01 -2.91
C GLU A 57 4.99 -4.18 -2.26
N ILE A 58 5.21 -2.86 -2.15
CA ILE A 58 4.21 -1.93 -1.63
C ILE A 58 3.02 -1.82 -2.56
N ALA A 59 3.22 -1.75 -3.87
CA ALA A 59 2.15 -1.76 -4.86
C ALA A 59 1.30 -3.02 -4.75
N SER A 60 1.93 -4.20 -4.63
CA SER A 60 1.22 -5.45 -4.38
C SER A 60 0.44 -5.44 -3.06
N ALA A 61 0.99 -4.83 -2.01
CA ALA A 61 0.33 -4.72 -0.70
C ALA A 61 -0.87 -3.75 -0.71
N LEU A 62 -0.88 -2.77 -1.62
CA LEU A 62 -1.94 -1.78 -1.77
C LEU A 62 -3.06 -2.23 -2.73
N SER A 63 -2.78 -3.18 -3.62
CA SER A 63 -3.66 -3.61 -4.71
C SER A 63 -5.11 -3.87 -4.27
N ASP A 64 -5.31 -4.64 -3.20
CA ASP A 64 -6.66 -4.98 -2.72
C ASP A 64 -7.42 -3.73 -2.22
N THR A 65 -6.71 -2.82 -1.54
CA THR A 65 -7.29 -1.58 -1.03
C THR A 65 -7.64 -0.63 -2.17
N VAL A 66 -6.76 -0.51 -3.16
CA VAL A 66 -7.00 0.29 -4.37
C VAL A 66 -8.19 -0.27 -5.16
N THR A 67 -8.27 -1.59 -5.31
CA THR A 67 -9.37 -2.26 -6.02
C THR A 67 -10.71 -1.98 -5.35
N ALA A 68 -10.77 -2.09 -4.02
CA ALA A 68 -11.99 -1.78 -3.28
C ALA A 68 -12.45 -0.32 -3.45
N ILE A 69 -11.50 0.62 -3.51
CA ILE A 69 -11.81 2.04 -3.78
C ILE A 69 -12.40 2.19 -5.20
N VAL A 70 -11.78 1.57 -6.20
CA VAL A 70 -12.25 1.62 -7.59
C VAL A 70 -13.64 1.01 -7.73
N GLU A 71 -13.89 -0.13 -7.09
CA GLU A 71 -15.22 -0.77 -7.06
C GLU A 71 -16.27 0.12 -6.42
N SER A 72 -15.93 0.78 -5.31
CA SER A 72 -16.82 1.74 -4.67
C SER A 72 -17.18 2.90 -5.60
N VAL A 73 -16.20 3.46 -6.32
CA VAL A 73 -16.44 4.55 -7.28
C VAL A 73 -17.33 4.08 -8.43
N LYS A 74 -17.07 2.90 -8.99
CA LYS A 74 -17.90 2.31 -10.06
C LYS A 74 -19.34 2.13 -9.58
N ASN A 75 -19.54 1.53 -8.41
CA ASN A 75 -20.87 1.35 -7.84
C ASN A 75 -21.59 2.68 -7.63
N THR A 76 -20.89 3.73 -7.21
CA THR A 76 -21.49 5.07 -7.08
C THR A 76 -21.94 5.62 -8.43
N LEU A 77 -21.12 5.50 -9.48
CA LEU A 77 -21.47 5.96 -10.82
C LEU A 77 -22.62 5.16 -11.43
N GLU A 78 -22.66 3.84 -11.23
CA GLU A 78 -23.75 2.97 -11.73
C GLU A 78 -25.10 3.30 -11.08
N ASN A 79 -25.10 3.72 -9.82
CA ASN A 79 -26.31 4.13 -9.10
C ASN A 79 -26.66 5.61 -9.30
N THR A 80 -25.86 6.35 -10.07
CA THR A 80 -26.11 7.78 -10.32
C THR A 80 -27.21 7.92 -11.39
N PRO A 81 -28.31 8.65 -11.10
CA PRO A 81 -29.34 8.94 -12.09
C PRO A 81 -28.72 9.59 -13.34
N PRO A 82 -29.16 9.22 -14.56
CA PRO A 82 -28.59 9.72 -15.81
C PRO A 82 -28.67 11.25 -15.94
N GLU A 83 -29.61 11.89 -15.23
CA GLU A 83 -29.78 13.35 -15.16
C GLU A 83 -28.59 14.08 -14.51
N LEU A 84 -27.79 13.40 -13.68
CA LEU A 84 -26.60 13.94 -13.00
C LEU A 84 -25.28 13.44 -13.60
N ALA A 85 -25.34 12.39 -14.43
CA ALA A 85 -24.16 11.78 -15.05
C ALA A 85 -23.66 12.56 -16.29
N ALA A 86 -24.46 13.47 -16.84
CA ALA A 86 -24.11 14.26 -18.02
C ALA A 86 -23.07 15.37 -17.76
N ASP A 87 -22.84 15.72 -16.49
CA ASP A 87 -21.92 16.79 -16.05
C ASP A 87 -20.60 16.28 -15.42
N ILE A 88 -20.32 14.97 -15.50
CA ILE A 88 -19.05 14.31 -15.09
C ILE A 88 -18.28 13.84 -16.33
#